data_AF-A0ABD3E7Q1-F1
#
_entry.id   AF-A0ABD3E7Q1-F1
#
_cell.length_a   1.000
_cell.length_b   1.000
_cell.length_c   1.000
_cell.angle_alpha   90.00
_cell.angle_beta   90.00
_cell.angle_gamma   90.00
#
_symmetry.space_group_name_H-M   'P 1'
#
loop_
_entity.id
_entity.type
_entity.pdbx_description
1 polymer ?
#
loop_
_entity_poly.entity_id
_entity_poly.type
_entity_poly.pdbx_seq_one_letter_code
_entity_poly.pdbx_strand_id
1 'polypeptide(L)'
;MQVMKKTIERYLHTLHDKDRQRGTEVAQHVQHLKHESAFMVKKIELLENTHRKLLGHNLGNCSMGELQEIDNQLERSLDNIRARKSQLFKEEMERLLAKEKFLLEENARLSEKFGLRTRNGPAQQKTIGPHSQNSDVVTELFIGPPTTRN
;
A
#
# COMPACT_ATOMS: atom_id res chain seq x y z
N MET A 1 19.96 -61.31 -45.23
CA MET A 1 19.66 -61.15 -43.78
C MET A 1 20.52 -60.11 -43.05
N GLN A 2 21.78 -59.84 -43.44
CA GLN A 2 22.67 -58.91 -42.70
C GLN A 2 22.24 -57.44 -42.71
N VAL A 3 21.57 -56.98 -43.77
CA VAL A 3 21.12 -55.57 -43.92
C VAL A 3 20.07 -55.22 -42.85
N MET A 4 19.16 -56.14 -42.54
CA MET A 4 18.09 -55.92 -41.58
C MET A 4 18.62 -55.79 -40.14
N LYS A 5 19.59 -56.63 -39.75
CA LYS A 5 20.24 -56.55 -38.42
C LYS A 5 20.93 -55.20 -38.21
N LYS A 6 21.71 -54.74 -39.19
CA LYS A 6 22.37 -53.41 -39.15
C LYS A 6 21.38 -52.25 -39.04
N THR A 7 20.23 -52.36 -39.69
CA THR A 7 19.18 -51.33 -39.61
C THR A 7 18.53 -51.30 -38.22
N ILE A 8 18.27 -52.46 -37.62
CA ILE A 8 17.75 -52.58 -36.25
C ILE A 8 18.77 -52.01 -35.24
N GLU A 9 20.04 -52.38 -35.36
CA GLU A 9 21.11 -51.87 -34.47
C GLU A 9 21.23 -50.35 -34.52
N ARG A 10 21.21 -49.74 -35.73
CA ARG A 10 21.19 -48.27 -35.85
C ARG A 10 19.96 -47.67 -35.18
N TYR A 11 18.78 -48.27 -35.38
CA TYR A 11 17.55 -47.76 -34.79
C TYR A 11 17.61 -47.79 -33.26
N LEU A 12 18.06 -48.91 -32.66
CA LEU A 12 18.24 -49.04 -31.22
C LEU A 12 19.28 -48.05 -30.68
N HIS A 13 20.40 -47.85 -31.37
CA HIS A 13 21.41 -46.86 -30.99
C HIS A 13 20.82 -45.44 -30.99
N THR A 14 20.06 -45.06 -32.03
CA THR A 14 19.44 -43.74 -32.10
C THR A 14 18.37 -43.52 -31.03
N LEU A 15 17.66 -44.57 -30.60
CA LEU A 15 16.72 -44.48 -29.48
C LEU A 15 17.46 -44.28 -28.15
N HIS A 16 18.50 -45.07 -27.89
CA HIS A 16 19.33 -44.92 -26.70
C HIS A 16 19.98 -43.53 -26.60
N ASP A 17 20.49 -43.00 -27.71
CA ASP A 17 21.06 -41.65 -27.74
C ASP A 17 20.01 -40.58 -27.44
N LYS A 18 18.80 -40.71 -28.01
CA LYS A 18 17.68 -39.79 -27.73
C LYS A 18 17.25 -39.83 -26.27
N ASP A 19 17.17 -41.02 -25.67
CA ASP A 19 16.82 -41.17 -24.25
C ASP A 19 17.91 -40.57 -23.35
N ARG A 20 19.19 -40.75 -23.70
CA ARG A 20 20.32 -40.15 -22.97
C ARG A 20 20.34 -38.63 -23.10
N GLN A 21 20.06 -38.10 -24.29
CA GLN A 21 19.94 -36.67 -24.55
C GLN A 21 18.79 -36.07 -23.72
N ARG A 22 17.60 -36.70 -23.77
CA ARG A 22 16.42 -36.28 -23.00
C ARG A 22 16.68 -36.32 -21.49
N GLY A 23 17.35 -37.36 -20.99
CA GLY A 23 17.76 -37.43 -19.58
C GLY A 23 18.71 -36.29 -19.18
N THR A 24 19.63 -35.92 -20.09
CA THR A 24 20.56 -34.81 -19.89
C THR A 24 19.81 -33.45 -19.87
N GLU A 25 18.89 -33.22 -20.81
CA GLU A 25 18.07 -32.01 -20.88
C GLU A 25 17.20 -31.84 -19.63
N VAL A 26 16.54 -32.92 -19.19
CA VAL A 26 15.74 -32.91 -17.95
C VAL A 26 16.63 -32.61 -16.74
N ALA A 27 17.81 -33.22 -16.64
CA ALA A 27 18.74 -32.95 -15.54
C ALA A 27 19.21 -31.49 -15.54
N GLN A 28 19.53 -30.92 -16.71
CA GLN A 28 19.90 -29.52 -16.85
C GLN A 28 18.75 -28.59 -16.46
N HIS A 29 17.52 -28.88 -16.89
CA HIS A 29 16.35 -28.11 -16.53
C HIS A 29 16.09 -28.13 -15.02
N VAL A 30 16.20 -29.30 -14.38
CA VAL A 30 16.07 -29.45 -12.93
C VAL A 30 17.16 -28.64 -12.21
N GLN A 31 18.40 -28.64 -12.69
CA GLN A 31 19.49 -27.84 -12.12
C GLN A 31 19.22 -26.34 -12.28
N HIS A 32 18.72 -25.91 -13.44
CA HIS A 32 18.31 -24.52 -13.67
C HIS A 32 17.23 -24.09 -12.68
N LEU A 33 16.15 -24.86 -12.54
CA LEU A 33 15.07 -24.56 -11.59
C LEU A 33 15.55 -24.51 -10.14
N LYS A 34 16.47 -25.40 -9.75
CA LYS A 34 17.10 -25.35 -8.42
C LYS A 34 17.88 -24.06 -8.22
N HIS A 35 18.65 -23.63 -9.22
CA HIS A 35 19.40 -22.37 -9.15
C HIS A 35 18.47 -21.17 -9.06
N GLU A 36 17.43 -21.13 -9.89
CA GLU A 36 16.42 -20.07 -9.90
C GLU A 36 15.68 -19.99 -8.57
N SER A 37 15.27 -21.13 -8.01
CA SER A 37 14.65 -21.20 -6.68
C SER A 37 15.58 -20.65 -5.60
N ALA A 38 16.85 -21.08 -5.57
CA ALA A 38 17.83 -20.58 -4.61
C ALA A 38 18.09 -19.07 -4.77
N PHE A 39 18.10 -18.56 -6.00
CA PHE A 39 18.20 -17.13 -6.29
C PHE A 39 17.00 -16.35 -5.75
N MET A 40 15.78 -16.86 -5.97
CA MET A 40 14.56 -16.22 -5.45
C MET A 40 14.54 -16.17 -3.93
N VAL A 41 14.94 -17.26 -3.26
CA VAL A 41 15.03 -17.29 -1.78
C VAL A 41 15.96 -16.19 -1.27
N LYS A 42 17.17 -16.07 -1.84
CA LYS A 42 18.11 -14.99 -1.46
C LYS A 42 17.54 -13.59 -1.71
N LYS A 43 16.79 -13.41 -2.80
CA LYS A 43 16.15 -12.13 -3.11
C LYS A 43 15.06 -11.78 -2.09
N ILE A 44 14.27 -12.76 -1.67
CA ILE A 44 13.27 -12.59 -0.62
C ILE A 44 13.94 -12.21 0.69
N GLU A 45 14.96 -12.97 1.12
CA GLU A 45 15.71 -12.68 2.36
C GLU A 45 16.29 -11.26 2.37
N LEU A 46 16.84 -10.81 1.24
CA LEU A 46 17.35 -9.45 1.10
C LEU A 46 16.23 -8.41 1.27
N LEU A 47 15.09 -8.60 0.61
CA LEU A 47 13.94 -7.70 0.71
C LEU A 47 13.35 -7.66 2.12
N GLU A 48 13.25 -8.80 2.79
CA GLU A 48 12.78 -8.87 4.17
C GLU A 48 13.75 -8.20 5.14
N ASN A 49 15.06 -8.33 4.89
CA ASN A 49 16.07 -7.65 5.69
C ASN A 49 15.99 -6.13 5.51
N THR A 50 15.91 -5.63 4.27
CA THR A 50 15.76 -4.18 4.03
C THR A 50 14.46 -3.65 4.62
N HIS A 51 13.34 -4.38 4.50
CA HIS A 51 12.08 -4.01 5.12
C HIS A 51 12.18 -3.92 6.65
N ARG A 52 12.81 -4.90 7.31
CA ARG A 52 13.05 -4.85 8.76
C ARG A 52 13.91 -3.65 9.16
N LYS A 53 14.98 -3.35 8.41
CA LYS A 53 15.82 -2.17 8.65
C LYS A 53 15.03 -0.87 8.51
N LEU A 54 14.18 -0.74 7.48
CA LEU A 54 13.29 0.42 7.31
C LEU A 54 12.28 0.58 8.46
N LEU A 55 11.87 -0.52 9.09
CA LEU A 55 11.04 -0.51 10.30
C LEU A 55 11.83 -0.23 11.60
N GLY A 56 13.14 0.01 11.51
CA GLY A 56 14.00 0.29 12.65
C GLY A 56 14.51 -0.94 13.39
N HIS A 57 14.35 -2.14 12.82
CA HIS A 57 14.85 -3.37 13.43
C HIS A 57 16.27 -3.73 12.96
N ASN A 58 17.04 -4.42 13.81
CA ASN A 58 18.38 -4.94 13.51
C ASN A 58 19.38 -3.88 12.99
N LEU A 59 19.25 -2.63 13.43
CA LEU A 59 20.12 -1.52 13.01
C LEU A 59 21.54 -1.59 13.60
N GLY A 60 21.76 -2.37 14.67
CA GLY A 60 23.08 -2.51 15.31
C GLY A 60 24.16 -3.11 14.41
N ASN A 61 23.77 -3.75 13.30
CA ASN A 61 24.67 -4.30 12.30
C ASN A 61 24.82 -3.41 11.06
N CYS A 62 24.12 -2.27 11.01
CA CYS A 62 24.24 -1.32 9.90
C CYS A 62 25.49 -0.46 10.05
N SER A 63 26.16 -0.22 8.93
CA SER A 63 27.17 0.83 8.84
C SER A 63 26.54 2.22 8.92
N MET A 64 27.35 3.24 9.21
CA MET A 64 26.89 4.63 9.25
C MET A 64 26.30 5.08 7.90
N GLY A 65 26.90 4.66 6.78
CA GLY A 65 26.42 4.98 5.44
C GLY A 65 25.05 4.36 5.15
N GLU A 66 24.85 3.08 5.49
CA GLU A 66 23.55 2.42 5.35
C GLU A 66 22.47 3.10 6.21
N LEU A 67 22.83 3.51 7.43
CA LEU A 67 21.89 4.18 8.33
C LEU A 67 21.48 5.54 7.79
N GLN A 68 22.43 6.30 7.23
CA GLN A 68 22.16 7.57 6.57
C GLN A 68 21.30 7.40 5.32
N GLU A 69 21.49 6.33 4.55
CA GLU A 69 20.65 6.04 3.38
C GLU A 69 19.21 5.69 3.79
N ILE A 70 19.04 4.87 4.83
CA ILE A 70 17.72 4.57 5.42
C ILE A 70 17.02 5.85 5.88
N ASP A 71 17.72 6.72 6.61
CA ASP A 71 17.18 7.97 7.12
C ASP A 71 16.71 8.90 6.00
N ASN A 72 17.59 9.13 5.01
CA ASN A 72 17.26 9.91 3.81
C ASN A 72 16.06 9.33 3.04
N GLN A 73 15.96 8.00 2.93
CA GLN A 73 14.85 7.36 2.25
C GLN A 73 13.53 7.60 3.01
N LEU A 74 13.54 7.44 4.33
CA LEU A 74 12.37 7.66 5.18
C LEU A 74 11.93 9.12 5.17
N GLU A 75 12.86 10.06 5.26
CA GLU A 75 12.57 11.50 5.22
C GLU A 75 11.87 11.88 3.90
N ARG A 76 12.45 11.51 2.76
CA ARG A 76 11.85 11.77 1.43
C ARG A 76 10.47 11.13 1.28
N SER A 77 10.31 9.88 1.72
CA SER A 77 9.02 9.19 1.65
C SER A 77 7.97 9.87 2.53
N LEU A 78 8.35 10.30 3.73
CA LEU A 78 7.45 10.98 4.65
C LEU A 78 7.01 12.35 4.12
N ASP A 79 7.92 13.12 3.52
CA ASP A 79 7.60 14.40 2.90
C ASP A 79 6.65 14.23 1.72
N ASN A 80 6.88 13.22 0.86
CA ASN A 80 5.96 12.89 -0.22
C ASN A 80 4.56 12.51 0.29
N ILE A 81 4.47 11.71 1.35
CA ILE A 81 3.20 11.33 1.97
C ILE A 81 2.48 12.56 2.52
N ARG A 82 3.19 13.43 3.25
CA ARG A 82 2.63 14.66 3.81
C ARG A 82 2.14 15.59 2.71
N ALA A 83 2.95 15.83 1.69
CA ALA A 83 2.60 16.68 0.56
C ALA A 83 1.33 16.19 -0.13
N ARG A 84 1.25 14.87 -0.42
CA ARG A 84 0.06 14.27 -1.02
C ARG A 84 -1.17 14.36 -0.13
N LYS A 85 -1.02 14.12 1.18
CA LYS A 85 -2.13 14.23 2.14
C LYS A 85 -2.66 15.66 2.22
N SER A 86 -1.78 16.65 2.30
CA SER A 86 -2.14 18.06 2.29
C SER A 86 -2.85 18.48 1.01
N GLN A 87 -2.37 18.01 -0.14
CA GLN A 87 -3.00 18.28 -1.43
C GLN A 87 -4.43 17.71 -1.49
N LEU A 88 -4.61 16.45 -1.11
CA LEU A 88 -5.94 15.82 -1.10
C LEU A 88 -6.92 16.51 -0.15
N PHE A 89 -6.46 16.94 1.03
CA PHE A 89 -7.32 17.69 1.95
C PHE A 89 -7.69 19.06 1.42
N LYS A 90 -6.77 19.75 0.74
CA LYS A 90 -7.05 21.02 0.10
C LYS A 90 -8.12 20.85 -0.99
N GLU A 91 -7.96 19.86 -1.86
CA GLU A 91 -8.94 19.54 -2.91
C GLU A 91 -10.32 19.24 -2.32
N GLU A 92 -10.38 18.44 -1.24
CA GLU A 92 -11.63 18.11 -0.57
C GLU A 92 -12.28 19.34 0.08
N MET A 93 -11.48 20.21 0.70
CA MET A 93 -11.97 21.47 1.27
C MET A 93 -12.56 22.38 0.20
N GLU A 94 -11.87 22.56 -0.92
CA GLU A 94 -12.34 23.37 -2.05
C GLU A 94 -13.66 22.81 -2.62
N ARG A 95 -13.75 21.49 -2.77
CA ARG A 95 -14.97 20.81 -3.22
C ARG A 95 -16.14 21.03 -2.26
N LEU A 96 -15.91 20.95 -0.96
CA LEU A 96 -16.94 21.16 0.06
C LEU A 96 -17.40 22.62 0.12
N LEU A 97 -16.48 23.59 0.03
CA LEU A 97 -16.82 25.02 -0.01
C LEU A 97 -17.64 25.37 -1.26
N ALA A 98 -17.29 24.81 -2.41
CA ALA A 98 -18.08 24.98 -3.63
C ALA A 98 -19.50 24.40 -3.49
N LYS A 99 -19.63 23.22 -2.85
CA LYS A 99 -20.92 22.60 -2.57
C LYS A 99 -21.76 23.42 -1.59
N GLU A 100 -21.14 23.94 -0.52
CA GLU A 100 -21.80 24.82 0.45
C GLU A 100 -22.36 26.06 -0.26
N LYS A 101 -21.54 26.74 -1.06
CA LYS A 101 -21.97 27.91 -1.84
C LYS A 101 -23.17 27.59 -2.74
N PHE A 102 -23.08 26.51 -3.51
CA PHE A 102 -24.18 26.07 -4.39
C PHE A 102 -25.47 25.80 -3.61
N LEU A 103 -25.38 25.12 -2.47
CA LEU A 103 -26.56 24.82 -1.64
C LEU A 103 -27.16 26.09 -1.01
N LEU A 104 -26.34 27.06 -0.60
CA LEU A 104 -26.82 28.34 -0.09
C LEU A 104 -27.57 29.13 -1.18
N GLU A 105 -27.03 29.18 -2.40
CA GLU A 105 -27.68 29.82 -3.55
C GLU A 105 -29.01 29.14 -3.90
N GLU A 106 -29.04 27.80 -3.98
CA GLU A 106 -30.27 27.06 -4.24
C GLU A 106 -31.31 27.22 -3.12
N ASN A 107 -30.89 27.21 -1.85
CA ASN A 107 -31.80 27.41 -0.72
C ASN A 107 -32.39 28.83 -0.72
N ALA A 108 -31.59 29.85 -1.02
CA ALA A 108 -32.08 31.22 -1.19
C ALA A 108 -33.12 31.31 -2.32
N ARG A 109 -32.83 30.70 -3.48
CA ARG A 109 -33.75 30.64 -4.63
C ARG A 109 -35.06 29.92 -4.29
N LEU A 110 -35.01 28.81 -3.56
CA LEU A 110 -36.20 28.08 -3.12
C LEU A 110 -36.98 28.90 -2.08
N SER A 111 -36.30 29.50 -1.12
CA SER A 111 -36.91 30.33 -0.07
C SER A 111 -37.65 31.54 -0.67
N GLU A 112 -37.10 32.16 -1.71
CA GLU A 112 -37.77 33.22 -2.47
C GLU A 112 -39.00 32.67 -3.22
N LYS A 113 -38.84 31.56 -3.95
CA LYS A 113 -39.90 30.93 -4.74
C LYS A 113 -41.10 30.47 -3.89
N PHE A 114 -40.84 30.02 -2.67
CA PHE A 114 -41.85 29.50 -1.74
C PHE A 114 -42.09 30.45 -0.55
N GLY A 115 -41.74 31.73 -0.70
CA GLY A 115 -41.76 32.75 0.34
C GLY A 115 -42.94 32.64 1.31
N LEU A 116 -42.61 32.53 2.61
CA LEU A 116 -43.51 32.63 3.76
C LEU A 116 -44.61 31.55 3.87
N ARG A 117 -44.30 30.46 4.58
CA ARG A 117 -45.29 29.79 5.44
C ARG A 117 -44.83 29.46 6.87
N THR A 118 -43.77 30.07 7.39
CA THR A 118 -43.62 30.23 8.85
C THR A 118 -42.73 31.44 9.16
N ARG A 119 -43.35 32.60 9.36
CA ARG A 119 -42.75 33.67 10.15
C ARG A 119 -42.94 33.26 11.61
N ASN A 120 -41.85 33.07 12.36
CA ASN A 120 -41.62 33.50 13.77
C ASN A 120 -40.70 32.53 14.55
N GLY A 121 -39.45 32.95 14.73
CA GLY A 121 -38.50 32.51 15.77
C GLY A 121 -37.26 33.39 15.64
N PRO A 122 -36.78 34.06 16.71
CA PRO A 122 -35.85 35.17 16.56
C PRO A 122 -34.50 34.69 16.04
N ALA A 123 -33.95 35.46 15.11
CA ALA A 123 -32.56 35.36 14.70
C ALA A 123 -31.65 35.58 15.92
N GLN A 124 -31.04 34.51 16.43
CA GLN A 124 -29.86 34.64 17.27
C GLN A 124 -28.63 34.66 16.37
N GLN A 125 -28.17 35.87 16.11
CA GLN A 125 -26.83 36.15 15.64
C GLN A 125 -25.86 35.58 16.71
N LYS A 126 -25.27 34.41 16.45
CA LYS A 126 -24.22 33.85 17.31
C LYS A 126 -22.91 34.58 16.99
N THR A 127 -22.73 35.74 17.61
CA THR A 127 -21.40 36.35 17.74
C THR A 127 -20.54 35.41 18.59
N ILE A 128 -19.45 34.94 18.02
CA ILE A 128 -18.43 34.14 18.72
C ILE A 128 -17.63 35.13 19.58
N GLY A 129 -18.16 35.43 20.77
CA GLY A 129 -17.39 35.99 21.88
C GLY A 129 -16.95 34.85 22.82
N PRO A 130 -15.84 34.99 23.55
CA PRO A 130 -15.30 33.92 24.37
C PRO A 130 -16.16 33.75 25.62
N HIS A 131 -17.15 32.87 25.56
CA HIS A 131 -17.91 32.50 26.75
C HIS A 131 -17.15 31.42 27.50
N SER A 132 -16.38 31.86 28.50
CA SER A 132 -15.97 31.02 29.62
C SER A 132 -17.23 30.56 30.35
N GLN A 133 -17.55 29.28 30.22
CA GLN A 133 -18.35 28.54 31.19
C GLN A 133 -17.69 27.18 31.36
N ASN A 134 -17.03 27.03 32.51
CA ASN A 134 -16.54 25.76 33.01
C ASN A 134 -17.72 24.80 33.15
N SER A 135 -17.79 23.78 32.30
CA SER A 135 -18.43 22.52 32.66
C SER A 135 -17.40 21.42 32.46
N ASP A 136 -16.93 20.86 33.57
CA ASP A 136 -16.11 19.65 33.58
C ASP A 136 -16.95 18.50 33.03
N VAL A 137 -16.89 18.30 31.71
CA VAL A 137 -17.32 17.05 31.08
C VAL A 137 -16.07 16.19 30.99
N VAL A 138 -15.91 15.29 31.95
CA VAL A 138 -14.89 14.24 31.87
C VAL A 138 -15.27 13.35 30.70
N THR A 139 -14.71 13.64 29.54
CA THR A 139 -14.67 12.69 28.43
C THR A 139 -13.51 11.75 28.71
N GLU A 140 -13.80 10.50 29.08
CA GLU A 140 -12.80 9.44 29.04
C GLU A 140 -12.42 9.20 27.56
N LEU A 141 -11.54 10.03 27.03
CA LEU A 141 -10.95 9.84 25.72
C LEU A 141 -9.88 8.76 25.84
N PHE A 142 -10.29 7.50 25.71
CA PHE A 142 -9.36 6.38 25.61
C PHE A 142 -8.83 6.26 24.18
N ILE A 143 -7.61 6.77 23.95
CA ILE A 143 -6.86 6.56 22.71
C ILE A 143 -6.08 5.25 22.86
N GLY A 144 -6.72 4.12 22.61
CA GLY A 144 -6.09 2.80 22.63
C GLY A 144 -6.88 1.77 21.82
N PRO A 145 -6.23 0.69 21.36
CA PRO A 145 -6.92 -0.37 20.61
C PRO A 145 -8.02 -1.05 21.47
N PRO A 146 -9.15 -1.45 20.88
CA PRO A 146 -10.32 -1.91 21.62
C PRO A 146 -10.04 -3.21 22.38
N THR A 147 -10.50 -3.28 23.63
CA THR A 147 -10.39 -4.48 24.46
C THR A 147 -11.37 -5.56 23.99
N THR A 148 -10.85 -6.74 23.69
CA THR A 148 -11.67 -7.95 23.49
C THR A 148 -12.16 -8.44 24.84
N ARG A 149 -13.49 -8.44 25.02
CA ARG A 149 -14.15 -8.94 26.23
C ARG A 149 -14.33 -10.46 26.08
N ASN A 150 -13.76 -11.24 27.00
CA ASN A 150 -13.99 -12.69 27.12
C ASN A 150 -15.44 -13.02 27.47
#